data_AF-A0AAN6U8H3-F1
#
_entry.id   AF-A0AAN6U8H3-F1
#
_cell.length_a   1.000
_cell.length_b   1.000
_cell.length_c   1.000
_cell.angle_alpha   90.00
_cell.angle_beta   90.00
_cell.angle_gamma   90.00
#
_symmetry.space_group_name_H-M   'P 1'
#
loop_
_entity.id
_entity.type
_entity.pdbx_description
1 polymer ?
#
loop_
_entity_poly.entity_id
_entity_poly.type
_entity_poly.pdbx_seq_one_letter_code
_entity_poly.pdbx_strand_id
1 'polypeptide(L)'
;MATSWRSGSSSSFASSALSAPPSHAQHASPVDSTFTPTSAAISALTTESSAPQTPPAPLDLGPPGYHATIKLFERTPNETTVYLGPWEIVGASPRRLLWQCSYAGEVLEHFLPSDNPNELFPHTLHAQHRRFGDPREMELYLTFLEPHRIRYITRNGIVHDEYVEVKYEFTTIEGSIQLQSDIRTRDLVDWFDADVVWSDTHRRTDSYGNVRGLGTIQRIKLWRDRYSTFHYLTFYANHRRRWKEYLLDDFDTELRQRDDQRRRVQLNARGARRGSASESSSNHGHGRERRFSATSIFRSRHSNASSNGNAAASSSSAQNNLDIRYLGIQFSRNPNIQAGSDDYNRFIQRWNAAHAADAQFEATFPTNRVELPSPYVNGYHTRAPPHVNGMAELPSPELRGTLPPVAEPAYDIDSDETP
;
A
#
# COMPACT_ATOMS: atom_id res chain seq x y z
N MET A 1 54.06 22.55 20.27
CA MET A 1 53.42 23.81 19.82
C MET A 1 51.96 23.52 19.52
N ALA A 2 51.06 24.29 20.16
CA ALA A 2 49.69 24.69 19.76
C ALA A 2 48.73 23.62 19.16
N THR A 3 47.80 23.05 19.94
CA THR A 3 46.36 23.44 20.21
C THR A 3 45.36 22.97 19.15
N SER A 4 44.51 21.95 19.45
CA SER A 4 43.10 22.03 19.97
C SER A 4 42.05 22.19 18.83
N TRP A 5 40.82 21.66 18.84
CA TRP A 5 39.76 21.56 19.86
C TRP A 5 38.76 20.42 19.51
N ARG A 6 38.43 19.53 20.48
CA ARG A 6 37.12 19.31 21.20
C ARG A 6 36.05 18.46 20.50
N SER A 7 35.70 17.28 21.05
CA SER A 7 34.68 16.93 22.10
C SER A 7 33.28 16.74 21.48
N GLY A 8 32.59 15.59 21.57
CA GLY A 8 32.22 14.78 22.76
C GLY A 8 30.93 15.38 23.37
N SER A 9 29.85 14.68 23.72
CA SER A 9 29.56 13.27 23.92
C SER A 9 28.02 13.06 24.00
N SER A 10 27.62 11.79 23.98
CA SER A 10 26.27 11.27 24.24
C SER A 10 25.69 11.66 25.59
N SER A 11 24.35 11.66 25.73
CA SER A 11 23.72 11.43 27.03
C SER A 11 22.40 10.66 26.91
N SER A 12 22.28 9.70 27.81
CA SER A 12 21.18 8.76 28.02
C SER A 12 20.18 9.33 29.03
N PHE A 13 18.88 9.02 28.89
CA PHE A 13 17.88 9.34 29.90
C PHE A 13 17.52 8.09 30.72
N ALA A 14 17.75 8.18 32.03
CA ALA A 14 17.24 7.27 33.05
C ALA A 14 16.23 8.05 33.91
N SER A 15 15.06 7.45 34.14
CA SER A 15 13.99 7.99 34.99
C SER A 15 13.93 7.21 36.29
N SER A 16 13.82 7.92 37.41
CA SER A 16 13.43 7.35 38.72
C SER A 16 12.42 8.27 39.40
N ALA A 17 11.36 7.66 39.93
CA ALA A 17 10.27 8.27 40.68
C ALA A 17 10.66 8.55 42.15
N LEU A 18 9.97 9.49 42.81
CA LEU A 18 9.71 9.53 44.26
C LEU A 18 8.67 10.62 44.60
N SER A 19 8.12 10.53 45.82
CA SER A 19 6.71 10.78 46.15
C SER A 19 6.51 11.91 47.18
N ALA A 20 5.33 12.54 47.16
CA ALA A 20 4.54 13.11 48.30
C ALA A 20 4.97 14.45 49.01
N PRO A 21 4.03 15.16 49.69
CA PRO A 21 3.89 16.65 49.71
C PRO A 21 4.21 17.34 51.06
N PRO A 22 3.96 18.66 51.22
CA PRO A 22 2.84 19.08 52.10
C PRO A 22 2.08 20.38 51.67
N SER A 23 1.10 20.69 52.53
CA SER A 23 -0.13 21.49 52.47
C SER A 23 -0.08 22.96 52.92
N HIS A 24 -1.22 23.66 52.69
CA HIS A 24 -1.70 24.98 53.22
C HIS A 24 -1.17 26.26 52.53
N ALA A 25 -1.94 27.32 52.25
CA ALA A 25 -3.30 27.70 52.65
C ALA A 25 -3.97 28.64 51.61
N GLN A 26 -5.29 28.68 51.73
CA GLN A 26 -6.32 29.60 51.26
C GLN A 26 -5.87 31.05 51.00
N HIS A 27 -6.31 31.64 49.88
CA HIS A 27 -6.87 33.01 49.88
C HIS A 27 -7.86 33.20 48.73
N ALA A 28 -8.90 33.98 49.06
CA ALA A 28 -10.18 34.11 48.39
C ALA A 28 -10.16 34.93 47.09
N SER A 29 -11.12 34.61 46.22
CA SER A 29 -11.52 35.41 45.07
C SER A 29 -12.05 36.79 45.49
N PRO A 30 -11.93 37.79 44.59
CA PRO A 30 -13.09 38.61 44.32
C PRO A 30 -13.43 38.67 42.83
N VAL A 31 -14.73 38.44 42.63
CA VAL A 31 -15.66 38.88 41.59
C VAL A 31 -15.21 40.15 40.84
N ASP A 32 -15.05 40.06 39.52
CA ASP A 32 -15.87 40.77 38.52
C ASP A 32 -15.28 40.57 37.12
N SER A 33 -15.98 39.79 36.28
CA SER A 33 -15.69 39.63 34.86
C SER A 33 -16.55 40.59 34.07
N THR A 34 -15.97 41.69 33.60
CA THR A 34 -16.59 42.49 32.54
C THR A 34 -15.50 43.01 31.59
N PHE A 35 -15.78 42.91 30.28
CA PHE A 35 -15.17 43.64 29.15
C PHE A 35 -13.92 43.04 28.43
N THR A 36 -14.18 42.39 27.29
CA THR A 36 -13.38 42.50 26.04
C THR A 36 -13.74 43.84 25.34
N PRO A 37 -12.98 44.44 24.38
CA PRO A 37 -12.09 43.80 23.39
C PRO A 37 -10.85 44.62 22.95
N THR A 38 -10.18 44.11 21.91
CA THR A 38 -9.49 44.82 20.79
C THR A 38 -7.97 44.73 20.67
N SER A 39 -7.62 44.55 19.40
CA SER A 39 -6.40 44.20 18.71
C SER A 39 -5.22 45.18 18.79
N ALA A 40 -4.07 44.64 18.36
CA ALA A 40 -3.06 45.22 17.46
C ALA A 40 -1.69 45.61 18.05
N ALA A 41 -0.67 44.95 17.48
CA ALA A 41 0.73 45.39 17.29
C ALA A 41 1.53 45.68 18.58
N ILE A 42 2.85 45.57 18.69
CA ILE A 42 3.98 46.06 17.89
C ILE A 42 5.19 45.24 18.44
N SER A 43 6.12 44.70 17.65
CA SER A 43 7.37 45.40 17.32
C SER A 43 8.23 44.59 16.35
N ALA A 44 8.52 45.22 15.21
CA ALA A 44 9.71 44.97 14.40
C ALA A 44 10.77 46.06 14.70
N LEU A 45 11.94 45.94 14.04
CA LEU A 45 13.18 46.75 14.02
C LEU A 45 14.30 46.15 14.89
N THR A 46 15.51 45.85 14.40
CA THR A 46 16.21 46.03 13.10
C THR A 46 17.29 44.93 12.99
N THR A 47 17.74 44.49 11.81
CA THR A 47 18.96 44.99 11.14
C THR A 47 19.05 44.39 9.73
N GLU A 48 19.50 45.21 8.79
CA GLU A 48 19.56 45.02 7.36
C GLU A 48 20.37 43.79 6.89
N SER A 49 19.80 42.99 5.99
CA SER A 49 20.55 42.19 5.02
C SER A 49 19.75 42.07 3.73
N SER A 50 20.39 42.52 2.67
CA SER A 50 19.87 42.72 1.33
C SER A 50 19.69 41.39 0.59
N ALA A 51 18.44 40.94 0.49
CA ALA A 51 17.96 40.08 -0.59
C ALA A 51 16.51 40.47 -0.84
N PRO A 52 16.01 40.54 -2.10
CA PRO A 52 14.58 40.60 -2.30
C PRO A 52 14.01 39.35 -1.62
N GLN A 53 13.26 39.56 -0.53
CA GLN A 53 12.48 38.50 0.06
C GLN A 53 11.55 38.02 -1.05
N THR A 54 11.87 36.86 -1.62
CA THR A 54 10.99 36.18 -2.55
C THR A 54 9.65 36.12 -1.84
N PRO A 55 8.59 36.77 -2.37
CA PRO A 55 7.30 36.72 -1.73
C PRO A 55 6.97 35.24 -1.50
N PRO A 56 6.46 34.86 -0.30
CA PRO A 56 6.01 33.50 -0.08
C PRO A 56 5.10 33.15 -1.26
N ALA A 57 5.45 32.05 -1.95
CA ALA A 57 4.73 31.64 -3.15
C ALA A 57 3.22 31.64 -2.82
N PRO A 58 2.37 32.20 -3.69
CA PRO A 58 0.92 32.19 -3.47
C PRO A 58 0.50 30.78 -3.05
N LEU A 59 -0.34 30.68 -2.03
CA LEU A 59 -0.86 29.41 -1.57
C LEU A 59 -1.65 28.78 -2.71
N ASP A 60 -1.03 27.85 -3.42
CA ASP A 60 -1.64 27.15 -4.53
C ASP A 60 -2.54 26.05 -3.98
N LEU A 61 -3.82 26.40 -3.78
CA LEU A 61 -4.83 25.48 -3.31
C LEU A 61 -5.22 24.43 -4.38
N GLY A 62 -4.72 24.57 -5.60
CA GLY A 62 -5.11 23.77 -6.74
C GLY A 62 -6.49 24.14 -7.29
N PRO A 63 -6.80 23.72 -8.53
CA PRO A 63 -8.13 23.83 -9.10
C PRO A 63 -9.13 23.00 -8.30
N PRO A 64 -10.42 23.36 -8.22
CA PRO A 64 -11.39 22.58 -7.47
C PRO A 64 -11.56 21.16 -8.05
N GLY A 65 -11.72 20.16 -7.18
CA GLY A 65 -12.10 18.80 -7.59
C GLY A 65 -10.97 17.86 -8.01
N TYR A 66 -9.69 18.22 -7.80
CA TYR A 66 -8.58 17.27 -7.96
C TYR A 66 -8.54 16.22 -6.84
N HIS A 67 -8.06 15.03 -7.17
CA HIS A 67 -7.90 13.91 -6.25
C HIS A 67 -6.48 13.78 -5.73
N ALA A 68 -5.48 14.11 -6.54
CA ALA A 68 -4.07 14.00 -6.19
C ALA A 68 -3.20 15.00 -6.94
N THR A 69 -1.95 15.14 -6.52
CA THR A 69 -0.92 15.88 -7.26
C THR A 69 0.30 15.01 -7.50
N ILE A 70 1.07 15.34 -8.53
CA ILE A 70 2.41 14.79 -8.77
C ILE A 70 3.33 15.94 -9.16
N LYS A 71 4.58 15.88 -8.70
CA LYS A 71 5.62 16.83 -9.10
C LYS A 71 6.46 16.26 -10.23
N LEU A 72 6.52 16.98 -11.34
CA LEU A 72 7.42 16.71 -12.46
C LEU A 72 8.65 17.61 -12.37
N PHE A 73 9.78 17.13 -12.89
CA PHE A 73 11.06 17.85 -12.88
C PHE A 73 11.50 18.31 -11.47
N GLU A 74 11.28 17.47 -10.46
CA GLU A 74 11.60 17.76 -9.05
C GLU A 74 13.05 18.27 -8.92
N ARG A 75 13.25 19.35 -8.16
CA ARG A 75 14.58 19.97 -7.91
C ARG A 75 15.25 20.57 -9.15
N THR A 76 14.48 20.86 -10.19
CA THR A 76 14.94 21.64 -11.34
C THR A 76 14.24 23.00 -11.38
N PRO A 77 14.75 23.98 -12.14
CA PRO A 77 14.05 25.24 -12.39
C PRO A 77 12.68 25.09 -13.06
N ASN A 78 12.41 23.91 -13.64
CA ASN A 78 11.17 23.59 -14.34
C ASN A 78 10.22 22.73 -13.49
N GLU A 79 10.47 22.60 -12.18
CA GLU A 79 9.60 21.84 -11.28
C GLU A 79 8.15 22.31 -11.43
N THR A 80 7.27 21.38 -11.77
CA THR A 80 5.86 21.65 -12.05
C THR A 80 4.97 20.69 -11.28
N THR A 81 3.99 21.23 -10.56
CA THR A 81 2.94 20.43 -9.92
C THR A 81 1.81 20.20 -10.92
N VAL A 82 1.48 18.94 -11.17
CA VAL A 82 0.34 18.55 -12.00
C VAL A 82 -0.80 18.14 -11.08
N TYR A 83 -1.97 18.76 -11.28
CA TYR A 83 -3.20 18.44 -10.57
C TYR A 83 -3.95 17.32 -11.28
N LEU A 84 -4.20 16.24 -10.56
CA LEU A 84 -4.74 14.99 -11.07
C LEU A 84 -6.19 14.84 -10.62
N GLY A 85 -7.09 14.75 -11.60
CA GLY A 85 -8.50 14.48 -11.41
C GLY A 85 -8.81 12.97 -11.36
N PRO A 86 -9.94 12.53 -11.92
CA PRO A 86 -10.29 11.11 -11.97
C PRO A 86 -9.26 10.29 -12.76
N TRP A 87 -9.19 9.00 -12.43
CA TRP A 87 -8.31 8.06 -13.11
C TRP A 87 -9.06 6.90 -13.77
N GLU A 88 -8.41 6.29 -14.74
CA GLU A 88 -8.84 5.04 -15.37
C GLU A 88 -7.61 4.14 -15.58
N ILE A 89 -7.79 2.83 -15.41
CA ILE A 89 -6.75 1.85 -15.73
C ILE A 89 -7.06 1.27 -17.10
N VAL A 90 -6.15 1.46 -18.05
CA VAL A 90 -6.32 1.07 -19.45
C VAL A 90 -5.18 0.20 -19.95
N GLY A 91 -5.45 -0.55 -21.01
CA GLY A 91 -4.46 -1.40 -21.68
C GLY A 91 -4.19 -2.70 -20.93
N ALA A 92 -3.93 -3.76 -21.70
CA ALA A 92 -3.54 -5.07 -21.17
C ALA A 92 -2.02 -5.27 -21.18
N SER A 93 -1.31 -4.63 -22.13
CA SER A 93 0.16 -4.64 -22.21
C SER A 93 0.67 -3.50 -23.13
N PRO A 94 1.34 -2.46 -22.61
CA PRO A 94 1.55 -2.18 -21.20
C PRO A 94 0.24 -1.71 -20.54
N ARG A 95 0.00 -2.16 -19.31
CA ARG A 95 -1.04 -1.60 -18.45
C ARG A 95 -0.68 -0.18 -18.00
N ARG A 96 -1.63 0.74 -18.07
CA ARG A 96 -1.43 2.16 -17.80
C ARG A 96 -2.51 2.70 -16.87
N LEU A 97 -2.11 3.61 -15.99
CA LEU A 97 -2.99 4.46 -15.21
C LEU A 97 -3.09 5.81 -15.92
N LEU A 98 -4.27 6.15 -16.43
CA LEU A 98 -4.57 7.44 -17.03
C LEU A 98 -5.19 8.36 -15.99
N TRP A 99 -4.61 9.53 -15.81
CA TRP A 99 -5.18 10.62 -15.04
C TRP A 99 -5.76 11.66 -15.98
N GLN A 100 -7.03 12.02 -15.75
CA GLN A 100 -7.60 13.23 -16.31
C GLN A 100 -7.11 14.40 -15.47
N CYS A 101 -6.19 15.22 -16.01
CA CYS A 101 -5.65 16.35 -15.27
C CYS A 101 -6.68 17.47 -15.15
N SER A 102 -6.55 18.31 -14.13
CA SER A 102 -7.57 19.30 -13.80
C SER A 102 -7.70 20.43 -14.82
N TYR A 103 -6.68 20.71 -15.62
CA TYR A 103 -6.82 21.64 -16.74
C TYR A 103 -7.29 20.89 -17.98
N ALA A 104 -8.29 21.47 -18.65
CA ALA A 104 -8.99 20.78 -19.74
C ALA A 104 -8.05 20.40 -20.89
N GLY A 105 -8.11 19.14 -21.32
CA GLY A 105 -7.28 18.59 -22.41
C GLY A 105 -5.89 18.15 -21.99
N GLU A 106 -5.58 18.19 -20.69
CA GLU A 106 -4.35 17.63 -20.14
C GLU A 106 -4.58 16.19 -19.63
N VAL A 107 -3.61 15.33 -19.88
CA VAL A 107 -3.64 13.92 -19.50
C VAL A 107 -2.26 13.51 -19.00
N LEU A 108 -2.23 12.74 -17.91
CA LEU A 108 -1.02 12.10 -17.43
C LEU A 108 -1.17 10.58 -17.52
N GLU A 109 -0.32 9.96 -18.33
CA GLU A 109 -0.21 8.50 -18.42
C GLU A 109 0.90 8.03 -17.47
N HIS A 110 0.57 7.12 -16.56
CA HIS A 110 1.53 6.38 -15.76
C HIS A 110 1.61 4.94 -16.25
N PHE A 111 2.75 4.59 -16.86
CA PHE A 111 3.02 3.24 -17.33
C PHE A 111 3.43 2.36 -16.16
N LEU A 112 2.63 1.34 -15.87
CA LEU A 112 2.90 0.41 -14.77
C LEU A 112 4.02 -0.55 -15.19
N PRO A 113 4.96 -0.88 -14.29
CA PRO A 113 6.14 -1.70 -14.63
C PRO A 113 5.81 -3.18 -14.93
N SER A 114 4.64 -3.65 -14.50
CA SER A 114 4.16 -5.01 -14.76
C SER A 114 2.69 -4.99 -15.17
N ASP A 115 2.36 -5.83 -16.14
CA ASP A 115 0.98 -6.09 -16.56
C ASP A 115 0.25 -6.96 -15.52
N ASN A 116 1.00 -7.69 -14.68
CA ASN A 116 0.45 -8.48 -13.59
C ASN A 116 0.18 -7.58 -12.36
N PRO A 117 -1.09 -7.35 -11.99
CA PRO A 117 -1.42 -6.49 -10.85
C PRO A 117 -0.87 -7.00 -9.51
N ASN A 118 -0.57 -8.30 -9.40
CA ASN A 118 0.00 -8.90 -8.19
C ASN A 118 1.46 -8.51 -7.94
N GLU A 119 2.17 -7.99 -8.95
CA GLU A 119 3.57 -7.57 -8.85
C GLU A 119 3.71 -6.06 -8.54
N LEU A 120 2.61 -5.32 -8.47
CA LEU A 120 2.60 -3.89 -8.22
C LEU A 120 2.37 -3.60 -6.75
N PHE A 121 3.31 -2.94 -6.07
CA PHE A 121 3.21 -2.68 -4.64
C PHE A 121 3.28 -1.18 -4.32
N PRO A 122 2.11 -0.51 -4.23
CA PRO A 122 2.05 0.88 -3.81
C PRO A 122 2.55 1.05 -2.36
N HIS A 123 3.49 1.96 -2.18
CA HIS A 123 4.19 2.18 -0.92
C HIS A 123 3.70 3.43 -0.21
N THR A 124 3.35 3.27 1.07
CA THR A 124 3.08 4.36 2.00
C THR A 124 4.01 4.21 3.20
N LEU A 125 4.44 5.35 3.73
CA LEU A 125 5.43 5.38 4.79
C LEU A 125 4.79 5.12 6.16
N HIS A 126 5.61 4.63 7.09
CA HIS A 126 5.23 4.44 8.48
C HIS A 126 5.02 5.77 9.22
N ALA A 127 4.11 5.84 10.19
CA ALA A 127 3.80 7.09 10.91
C ALA A 127 4.98 7.72 11.68
N GLN A 128 6.00 6.93 12.03
CA GLN A 128 7.23 7.48 12.64
C GLN A 128 7.95 8.51 11.74
N HIS A 129 7.68 8.49 10.43
CA HIS A 129 8.17 9.53 9.50
C HIS A 129 7.47 10.89 9.68
N ARG A 130 6.32 10.93 10.36
CA ARG A 130 5.62 12.15 10.81
C ARG A 130 5.21 12.01 12.28
N ARG A 131 6.17 12.22 13.18
CA ARG A 131 6.00 11.99 14.63
C ARG A 131 4.86 12.77 15.30
N PHE A 132 4.45 13.89 14.74
CA PHE A 132 3.50 14.82 15.35
C PHE A 132 2.17 14.98 14.58
N GLY A 133 1.94 14.17 13.53
CA GLY A 133 0.69 14.17 12.75
C GLY A 133 -0.19 12.95 13.04
N ASP A 134 -1.40 12.93 12.47
CA ASP A 134 -2.23 11.72 12.45
C ASP A 134 -1.52 10.63 11.61
N PRO A 135 -1.25 9.44 12.17
CA PRO A 135 -0.67 8.31 11.43
C PRO A 135 -1.34 7.97 10.11
N ARG A 136 -2.65 8.23 10.01
CA ARG A 136 -3.45 7.96 8.81
C ARG A 136 -3.08 8.89 7.65
N GLU A 137 -2.62 10.11 7.92
CA GLU A 137 -2.18 11.05 6.88
C GLU A 137 -1.04 10.51 6.02
N MET A 138 -0.26 9.55 6.52
CA MET A 138 0.77 8.90 5.70
C MET A 138 0.18 8.15 4.50
N GLU A 139 -1.10 7.76 4.52
CA GLU A 139 -1.78 7.17 3.35
C GLU A 139 -2.06 8.20 2.24
N LEU A 140 -2.02 9.51 2.55
CA LEU A 140 -2.13 10.55 1.52
C LEU A 140 -0.90 10.55 0.58
N TYR A 141 0.22 10.00 1.02
CA TYR A 141 1.50 10.03 0.30
C TYR A 141 1.81 8.66 -0.29
N LEU A 142 1.40 8.45 -1.54
CA LEU A 142 1.60 7.20 -2.25
C LEU A 142 2.84 7.27 -3.13
N THR A 143 3.72 6.29 -3.00
CA THR A 143 4.98 6.23 -3.76
C THR A 143 5.21 4.85 -4.35
N PHE A 144 6.13 4.78 -5.31
CA PHE A 144 6.67 3.52 -5.82
C PHE A 144 8.18 3.50 -5.61
N LEU A 145 8.71 2.36 -5.17
CA LEU A 145 10.12 2.24 -4.82
C LEU A 145 11.05 2.20 -6.04
N GLU A 146 10.48 1.90 -7.21
CA GLU A 146 11.18 1.88 -8.49
C GLU A 146 10.67 3.04 -9.36
N PRO A 147 11.53 3.68 -10.17
CA PRO A 147 11.11 4.71 -11.11
C PRO A 147 10.16 4.13 -12.16
N HIS A 148 9.09 4.84 -12.46
CA HIS A 148 8.12 4.46 -13.49
C HIS A 148 8.10 5.50 -14.60
N ARG A 149 7.75 5.07 -15.81
CA ARG A 149 7.59 5.98 -16.93
C ARG A 149 6.30 6.78 -16.78
N ILE A 150 6.42 8.10 -16.80
CA ILE A 150 5.32 9.06 -16.77
C ILE A 150 5.34 9.83 -18.08
N ARG A 151 4.19 9.90 -18.75
CA ARG A 151 3.98 10.78 -19.88
C ARG A 151 2.93 11.82 -19.54
N TYR A 152 3.30 13.09 -19.66
CA TYR A 152 2.38 14.21 -19.48
C TYR A 152 2.11 14.88 -20.82
N ILE A 153 0.84 14.97 -21.19
CA ILE A 153 0.36 15.48 -22.46
C ILE A 153 -0.54 16.69 -22.17
N THR A 154 -0.25 17.79 -22.85
CA THR A 154 -1.10 18.99 -22.84
C THR A 154 -1.73 19.18 -24.22
N ARG A 155 -2.59 20.20 -24.36
CA ARG A 155 -3.15 20.58 -25.68
C ARG A 155 -2.09 20.88 -26.74
N ASN A 156 -0.90 21.28 -26.31
CA ASN A 156 0.21 21.65 -27.19
C ASN A 156 1.08 20.45 -27.57
N GLY A 157 0.84 19.26 -26.99
CA GLY A 157 1.60 18.04 -27.22
C GLY A 157 2.21 17.46 -25.95
N ILE A 158 3.21 16.60 -26.13
CA ILE A 158 3.91 15.90 -25.04
C ILE A 158 4.89 16.88 -24.38
N VAL A 159 4.73 17.09 -23.08
CA VAL A 159 5.57 17.98 -22.27
C VAL A 159 6.60 17.19 -21.46
N HIS A 160 6.26 15.97 -21.05
CA HIS A 160 7.13 15.07 -20.30
C HIS A 160 6.90 13.63 -20.75
N ASP A 161 7.98 12.84 -20.92
CA ASP A 161 7.91 11.40 -21.21
C ASP A 161 9.21 10.72 -20.73
N GLU A 162 9.34 10.52 -19.42
CA GLU A 162 10.56 9.99 -18.79
C GLU A 162 10.26 9.04 -17.63
N TYR A 163 11.28 8.31 -17.17
CA TYR A 163 11.23 7.53 -15.94
C TYR A 163 11.52 8.41 -14.74
N VAL A 164 10.57 8.51 -13.80
CA VAL A 164 10.67 9.35 -12.60
C VAL A 164 10.27 8.57 -11.34
N GLU A 165 10.72 9.05 -10.19
CA GLU A 165 10.20 8.59 -8.90
C GLU A 165 8.75 9.07 -8.75
N VAL A 166 7.80 8.15 -8.85
CA VAL A 166 6.38 8.49 -8.77
C VAL A 166 5.99 8.72 -7.31
N LYS A 167 5.55 9.95 -7.02
CA LYS A 167 5.08 10.41 -5.71
C LYS A 167 3.75 11.13 -5.91
N TYR A 168 2.67 10.52 -5.45
CA TYR A 168 1.35 11.11 -5.41
C TYR A 168 1.04 11.66 -4.02
N GLU A 169 0.53 12.88 -3.96
CA GLU A 169 -0.05 13.47 -2.76
C GLU A 169 -1.56 13.63 -2.98
N PHE A 170 -2.35 12.83 -2.26
CA PHE A 170 -3.79 12.81 -2.34
C PHE A 170 -4.44 13.87 -1.46
N THR A 171 -5.62 14.32 -1.88
CA THR A 171 -6.48 15.19 -1.08
C THR A 171 -7.28 14.42 -0.02
N THR A 172 -7.50 13.12 -0.24
CA THR A 172 -8.28 12.24 0.65
C THR A 172 -7.63 10.87 0.81
N ILE A 173 -7.78 10.27 1.98
CA ILE A 173 -7.25 8.92 2.26
C ILE A 173 -8.02 7.89 1.43
N GLU A 174 -9.32 8.07 1.31
CA GLU A 174 -10.23 7.22 0.54
C GLU A 174 -9.82 7.17 -0.93
N GLY A 175 -9.44 8.31 -1.52
CA GLY A 175 -8.93 8.38 -2.89
C GLY A 175 -7.64 7.57 -3.08
N SER A 176 -6.71 7.65 -2.12
CA SER A 176 -5.49 6.85 -2.13
C SER A 176 -5.79 5.35 -2.03
N ILE A 177 -6.66 4.95 -1.10
CA ILE A 177 -7.08 3.55 -0.92
C ILE A 177 -7.72 3.00 -2.19
N GLN A 178 -8.61 3.77 -2.82
CA GLN A 178 -9.30 3.37 -4.04
C GLN A 178 -8.30 3.16 -5.19
N LEU A 179 -7.40 4.13 -5.42
CA LEU A 179 -6.38 3.98 -6.47
C LEU A 179 -5.51 2.76 -6.22
N GLN A 180 -5.00 2.60 -4.99
CA GLN A 180 -4.17 1.46 -4.62
C GLN A 180 -4.90 0.13 -4.90
N SER A 181 -6.19 0.08 -4.60
CA SER A 181 -7.01 -1.10 -4.81
C SER A 181 -7.23 -1.41 -6.30
N ASP A 182 -7.47 -0.38 -7.10
CA ASP A 182 -7.66 -0.51 -8.54
C ASP A 182 -6.37 -0.93 -9.25
N ILE A 183 -5.22 -0.34 -8.88
CA ILE A 183 -3.91 -0.72 -9.41
C ILE A 183 -3.62 -2.19 -9.10
N ARG A 184 -3.95 -2.68 -7.90
CA ARG A 184 -3.70 -4.08 -7.54
C ARG A 184 -4.81 -5.04 -7.91
N THR A 185 -5.94 -4.57 -8.41
CA THR A 185 -7.17 -5.38 -8.59
C THR A 185 -7.56 -6.15 -7.33
N ARG A 186 -7.25 -5.58 -6.16
CA ARG A 186 -7.50 -6.15 -4.82
C ARG A 186 -7.98 -5.04 -3.91
N ASP A 187 -8.91 -5.31 -3.01
CA ASP A 187 -9.37 -4.30 -2.07
C ASP A 187 -8.39 -4.18 -0.90
N LEU A 188 -7.91 -2.97 -0.64
CA LEU A 188 -7.13 -2.68 0.57
C LEU A 188 -8.08 -2.68 1.77
N VAL A 189 -8.02 -3.73 2.58
CA VAL A 189 -8.91 -3.92 3.75
C VAL A 189 -8.48 -3.03 4.90
N ASP A 190 -7.18 -3.01 5.19
CA ASP A 190 -6.60 -2.24 6.29
C ASP A 190 -5.08 -2.14 6.15
N TRP A 191 -4.45 -1.27 6.93
CA TRP A 191 -3.00 -1.13 7.05
C TRP A 191 -2.58 -1.00 8.51
N PHE A 192 -1.33 -1.30 8.83
CA PHE A 192 -0.85 -1.35 10.21
C PHE A 192 0.61 -0.91 10.29
N ASP A 193 0.93 -0.02 11.22
CA ASP A 193 2.30 0.37 11.49
C ASP A 193 3.00 -0.64 12.42
N ALA A 194 4.11 -1.18 11.92
CA ALA A 194 4.91 -2.18 12.60
C ALA A 194 6.34 -1.69 12.80
N ASP A 195 6.78 -1.67 14.06
CA ASP A 195 8.16 -1.37 14.43
C ASP A 195 9.11 -2.41 13.85
N VAL A 196 8.72 -3.70 13.93
CA VAL A 196 9.52 -4.80 13.41
C VAL A 196 8.66 -6.00 13.05
N VAL A 197 8.95 -6.58 11.89
CA VAL A 197 8.48 -7.87 11.40
C VAL A 197 9.68 -8.81 11.32
N TRP A 198 9.56 -10.06 11.77
CA TRP A 198 10.65 -11.03 11.78
C TRP A 198 10.13 -12.45 11.56
N SER A 199 11.03 -13.41 11.36
CA SER A 199 10.70 -14.83 11.21
C SER A 199 11.70 -15.70 11.97
N ASP A 200 11.58 -17.03 11.86
CA ASP A 200 12.57 -17.96 12.39
C ASP A 200 13.89 -17.92 11.61
N THR A 201 13.83 -17.69 10.29
CA THR A 201 15.03 -17.57 9.44
C THR A 201 15.68 -16.19 9.55
N HIS A 202 14.91 -15.17 9.93
CA HIS A 202 15.39 -13.79 10.08
C HIS A 202 14.99 -13.25 11.45
N ARG A 203 15.93 -13.35 12.41
CA ARG A 203 15.70 -12.99 13.81
C ARG A 203 15.32 -11.51 13.99
N ARG A 204 14.52 -11.25 15.02
CA ARG A 204 14.11 -9.90 15.44
C ARG A 204 15.31 -8.99 15.72
N THR A 205 16.33 -9.52 16.38
CA THR A 205 17.54 -8.79 16.76
C THR A 205 18.80 -9.42 16.18
N ASP A 206 19.85 -8.62 16.00
CA ASP A 206 21.19 -9.11 15.70
C ASP A 206 21.89 -9.72 16.94
N SER A 207 23.15 -10.12 16.80
CA SER A 207 23.97 -10.68 17.88
C SER A 207 24.30 -9.68 19.00
N TYR A 208 24.18 -8.37 18.71
CA TYR A 208 24.44 -7.29 19.64
C TYR A 208 23.16 -6.79 20.34
N GLY A 209 21.99 -7.36 19.98
CA GLY A 209 20.69 -7.00 20.52
C GLY A 209 19.97 -5.88 19.76
N ASN A 210 20.53 -5.35 18.67
CA ASN A 210 19.89 -4.30 17.88
C ASN A 210 18.73 -4.87 17.06
N VAL A 211 17.66 -4.09 16.92
CA VAL A 211 16.49 -4.47 16.11
C VAL A 211 16.88 -4.50 14.63
N ARG A 212 16.61 -5.62 13.95
CA ARG A 212 16.94 -5.81 12.54
C ARG A 212 15.76 -6.39 11.75
N GLY A 213 15.21 -7.52 12.21
CA GLY A 213 14.05 -8.19 11.58
C GLY A 213 14.17 -8.42 10.06
N LEU A 214 13.04 -8.77 9.46
CA LEU A 214 12.78 -8.75 8.02
C LEU A 214 12.45 -7.34 7.52
N GLY A 215 11.53 -6.69 8.23
CA GLY A 215 11.06 -5.33 7.97
C GLY A 215 11.08 -4.55 9.27
N THR A 216 11.58 -3.32 9.24
CA THR A 216 11.62 -2.41 10.40
C THR A 216 11.01 -1.07 10.04
N ILE A 217 10.18 -0.53 10.92
CA ILE A 217 9.50 0.76 10.71
C ILE A 217 8.74 0.70 9.38
N GLN A 218 7.85 -0.28 9.26
CA GLN A 218 7.14 -0.60 8.02
C GLN A 218 5.64 -0.51 8.22
N ARG A 219 4.96 -0.08 7.17
CA ARG A 219 3.51 -0.23 7.08
C ARG A 219 3.17 -1.56 6.40
N ILE A 220 2.44 -2.39 7.13
CA ILE A 220 1.89 -3.65 6.67
C ILE A 220 0.52 -3.36 6.06
N LYS A 221 0.17 -4.00 4.95
CA LYS A 221 -1.16 -3.88 4.32
C LYS A 221 -1.83 -5.23 4.22
N LEU A 222 -3.13 -5.26 4.52
CA LEU A 222 -4.00 -6.41 4.38
C LEU A 222 -4.90 -6.18 3.16
N TRP A 223 -4.82 -7.09 2.20
CA TRP A 223 -5.56 -7.05 0.95
C TRP A 223 -6.58 -8.16 0.92
N ARG A 224 -7.68 -7.95 0.20
CA ARG A 224 -8.63 -8.97 -0.21
C ARG A 224 -8.62 -9.06 -1.72
N ASP A 225 -8.48 -10.27 -2.26
CA ASP A 225 -8.60 -10.48 -3.69
C ASP A 225 -10.06 -10.34 -4.15
N ARG A 226 -10.27 -9.53 -5.20
CA ARG A 226 -11.61 -9.25 -5.73
C ARG A 226 -12.25 -10.48 -6.37
N TYR A 227 -11.46 -11.48 -6.77
CA TYR A 227 -11.94 -12.65 -7.51
C TYR A 227 -12.02 -13.92 -6.65
N SER A 228 -11.00 -14.19 -5.82
CA SER A 228 -10.90 -15.43 -5.05
C SER A 228 -11.30 -15.30 -3.58
N THR A 229 -11.69 -14.11 -3.13
CA THR A 229 -11.97 -13.73 -1.72
C THR A 229 -10.80 -13.83 -0.74
N PHE A 230 -9.71 -14.52 -1.12
CA PHE A 230 -8.51 -14.71 -0.31
C PHE A 230 -7.88 -13.40 0.14
N HIS A 231 -7.32 -13.45 1.35
CA HIS A 231 -6.62 -12.30 1.92
C HIS A 231 -5.11 -12.45 1.87
N TYR A 232 -4.42 -11.33 1.69
CA TYR A 232 -2.95 -11.28 1.58
C TYR A 232 -2.37 -10.23 2.51
N LEU A 233 -1.26 -10.57 3.16
CA LEU A 233 -0.49 -9.64 3.95
C LEU A 233 0.76 -9.21 3.18
N THR A 234 0.95 -7.90 3.00
CA THR A 234 2.13 -7.36 2.31
C THR A 234 2.90 -6.40 3.20
N PHE A 235 4.23 -6.45 3.12
CA PHE A 235 5.12 -5.45 3.70
C PHE A 235 6.46 -5.43 2.95
N TYR A 236 7.19 -4.34 3.11
CA TYR A 236 8.51 -4.20 2.49
C TYR A 236 9.62 -4.72 3.41
N ALA A 237 10.46 -5.63 2.93
CA ALA A 237 11.55 -6.21 3.70
C ALA A 237 12.86 -5.44 3.49
N ASN A 238 13.25 -4.63 4.49
CA ASN A 238 14.42 -3.74 4.43
C ASN A 238 15.71 -4.45 4.02
N HIS A 239 15.98 -5.64 4.59
CA HIS A 239 17.28 -6.31 4.39
C HIS A 239 17.49 -6.81 2.95
N ARG A 240 16.41 -7.12 2.23
CA ARG A 240 16.48 -7.60 0.84
C ARG A 240 15.89 -6.62 -0.18
N ARG A 241 15.46 -5.44 0.28
CA ARG A 241 14.81 -4.40 -0.53
C ARG A 241 13.76 -4.97 -1.49
N ARG A 242 12.91 -5.83 -0.96
CA ARG A 242 11.88 -6.52 -1.74
C ARG A 242 10.57 -6.59 -0.97
N TRP A 243 9.48 -6.61 -1.72
CA TRP A 243 8.17 -6.88 -1.17
C TRP A 243 8.06 -8.33 -0.72
N LYS A 244 7.41 -8.52 0.43
CA LYS A 244 6.96 -9.82 0.91
C LYS A 244 5.45 -9.79 0.90
N GLU A 245 4.86 -10.78 0.25
CA GLU A 245 3.44 -11.05 0.24
C GLU A 245 3.23 -12.47 0.74
N TYR A 246 2.28 -12.65 1.65
CA TYR A 246 1.89 -13.96 2.14
C TYR A 246 0.37 -14.10 2.07
N LEU A 247 -0.10 -15.27 1.64
CA LEU A 247 -1.51 -15.64 1.71
C LEU A 247 -1.86 -15.90 3.19
N LEU A 248 -3.01 -15.38 3.64
CA LEU A 248 -3.41 -15.56 5.04
C LEU A 248 -3.68 -17.02 5.38
N ASP A 249 -4.23 -17.79 4.43
CA ASP A 249 -4.54 -19.21 4.61
C ASP A 249 -3.28 -20.09 4.84
N ASP A 250 -2.09 -19.57 4.54
CA ASP A 250 -0.83 -20.24 4.86
C ASP A 250 -0.49 -20.19 6.36
N PHE A 251 -1.24 -19.45 7.19
CA PHE A 251 -1.02 -19.32 8.63
C PHE A 251 -2.18 -19.86 9.47
N ASP A 252 -1.88 -20.26 10.70
CA ASP A 252 -2.87 -20.67 11.69
C ASP A 252 -3.87 -19.55 11.94
N THR A 253 -5.16 -19.86 11.88
CA THR A 253 -6.23 -18.90 12.12
C THR A 253 -6.21 -18.37 13.55
N GLU A 254 -5.89 -19.24 14.53
CA GLU A 254 -5.83 -18.86 15.95
C GLU A 254 -4.50 -18.18 16.32
N LEU A 255 -4.58 -16.96 16.82
CA LEU A 255 -3.43 -16.20 17.33
C LEU A 255 -3.03 -16.63 18.75
N ARG A 256 -2.53 -17.87 18.89
CA ARG A 256 -2.15 -18.45 20.20
C ARG A 256 -0.95 -17.76 20.86
N GLN A 257 -0.04 -17.21 20.05
CA GLN A 257 1.20 -16.60 20.52
C GLN A 257 1.12 -15.08 20.39
N ARG A 258 0.41 -14.45 21.33
CA ARG A 258 0.26 -13.00 21.42
C ARG A 258 0.80 -12.47 22.75
N ASP A 259 1.35 -11.27 22.73
CA ASP A 259 1.86 -10.53 23.89
C ASP A 259 1.23 -9.14 23.86
N ASP A 260 0.12 -8.97 24.58
CA ASP A 260 -0.67 -7.74 24.60
C ASP A 260 0.13 -6.57 25.21
N GLN A 261 0.98 -6.84 26.20
CA GLN A 261 1.81 -5.81 26.82
C GLN A 261 2.79 -5.23 25.82
N ARG A 262 3.45 -6.08 25.03
CA ARG A 262 4.41 -5.64 24.02
C ARG A 262 3.79 -5.39 22.65
N ARG A 263 2.47 -5.61 22.50
CA ARG A 263 1.72 -5.49 21.25
C ARG A 263 2.36 -6.33 20.14
N ARG A 264 2.55 -7.61 20.43
CA ARG A 264 3.18 -8.56 19.51
C ARG A 264 2.25 -9.71 19.19
N VAL A 265 2.28 -10.14 17.95
CA VAL A 265 1.67 -11.39 17.50
C VAL A 265 2.70 -12.24 16.79
N GLN A 266 2.53 -13.54 16.86
CA GLN A 266 3.26 -14.50 16.06
C GLN A 266 2.28 -15.36 15.28
N LEU A 267 2.32 -15.22 13.96
CA LEU A 267 1.54 -16.00 13.00
C LEU A 267 2.32 -17.28 12.71
N ASN A 268 1.78 -18.44 13.05
CA ASN A 268 2.46 -19.72 12.79
C ASN A 268 2.08 -20.23 11.41
N ALA A 269 3.05 -20.68 10.63
CA ALA A 269 2.80 -21.23 9.30
C ALA A 269 2.09 -22.60 9.42
N ARG A 270 1.00 -22.79 8.68
CA ARG A 270 0.31 -24.08 8.59
C ARG A 270 1.20 -25.11 7.91
N GLY A 271 1.18 -26.34 8.39
CA GLY A 271 1.95 -27.42 7.79
C GLY A 271 3.47 -27.30 7.95
N ALA A 272 3.97 -26.25 8.63
CA ALA A 272 5.35 -26.20 9.11
C ALA A 272 5.53 -27.33 10.13
N ARG A 273 5.90 -28.50 9.61
CA ARG A 273 6.07 -29.72 10.40
C ARG A 273 6.91 -29.37 11.63
N ARG A 274 6.39 -29.72 12.79
CA ARG A 274 7.06 -29.72 14.09
C ARG A 274 8.20 -30.75 14.06
N GLY A 275 9.20 -30.50 13.22
CA GLY A 275 10.36 -31.35 13.03
C GLY A 275 11.34 -31.11 14.18
N SER A 276 11.22 -31.94 15.21
CA SER A 276 12.32 -32.37 16.08
C SER A 276 13.26 -31.27 16.58
N ALA A 277 12.80 -30.49 17.56
CA ALA A 277 13.71 -30.22 18.67
C ALA A 277 13.89 -31.59 19.34
N SER A 278 15.06 -32.20 19.21
CA SER A 278 15.42 -33.32 20.08
C SER A 278 15.29 -32.80 21.51
N GLU A 279 14.27 -33.25 22.21
CA GLU A 279 14.31 -33.32 23.66
C GLU A 279 15.61 -34.03 23.99
N SER A 280 16.56 -33.30 24.56
CA SER A 280 17.70 -33.90 25.24
C SER A 280 17.18 -34.55 26.52
N SER A 281 16.41 -35.63 26.38
CA SER A 281 16.33 -36.67 27.38
C SER A 281 17.60 -37.48 27.24
N SER A 282 18.50 -37.23 28.18
CA SER A 282 19.69 -38.03 28.42
C SER A 282 19.31 -39.50 28.58
N ASN A 283 19.61 -40.33 27.58
CA ASN A 283 19.87 -41.75 27.84
C ASN A 283 20.83 -42.35 26.81
N HIS A 284 21.69 -43.20 27.35
CA HIS A 284 22.94 -43.69 26.79
C HIS A 284 22.74 -44.83 25.78
N GLY A 285 23.66 -44.93 24.82
CA GLY A 285 24.09 -46.24 24.32
C GLY A 285 24.10 -46.42 22.80
N HIS A 286 25.30 -46.32 22.23
CA HIS A 286 25.82 -47.08 21.09
C HIS A 286 25.19 -46.93 19.68
N GLY A 287 26.01 -46.37 18.77
CA GLY A 287 26.29 -47.07 17.51
C GLY A 287 26.16 -46.27 16.21
N ARG A 288 27.32 -45.93 15.64
CA ARG A 288 27.64 -45.77 14.20
C ARG A 288 27.26 -44.45 13.48
N GLU A 289 28.26 -43.57 13.47
CA GLU A 289 28.80 -42.80 12.33
C GLU A 289 27.87 -42.46 11.14
N ARG A 290 27.79 -41.16 10.80
CA ARG A 290 28.43 -40.60 9.58
C ARG A 290 28.31 -39.07 9.47
N ARG A 291 29.47 -38.44 9.59
CA ARG A 291 30.04 -37.29 8.84
C ARG A 291 29.11 -36.13 8.45
N PHE A 292 29.44 -34.97 9.02
CA PHE A 292 29.22 -33.64 8.48
C PHE A 292 29.61 -33.57 6.99
N SER A 293 28.74 -32.95 6.17
CA SER A 293 29.11 -32.48 4.84
C SER A 293 28.47 -31.11 4.62
N ALA A 294 29.29 -30.08 4.81
CA ALA A 294 29.04 -28.73 4.37
C ALA A 294 29.46 -28.63 2.90
N THR A 295 28.52 -28.72 1.97
CA THR A 295 28.73 -28.38 0.56
C THR A 295 27.39 -28.11 -0.13
N SER A 296 27.06 -26.82 -0.35
CA SER A 296 26.47 -26.33 -1.61
C SER A 296 26.35 -24.81 -1.56
N ILE A 297 27.50 -24.13 -1.66
CA ILE A 297 27.58 -22.75 -2.12
C ILE A 297 27.81 -22.83 -3.64
N PHE A 298 26.94 -22.17 -4.43
CA PHE A 298 26.98 -21.92 -5.88
C PHE A 298 26.49 -22.99 -6.89
N ARG A 299 25.39 -22.64 -7.60
CA ARG A 299 25.11 -22.72 -9.06
C ARG A 299 23.75 -22.01 -9.29
N SER A 300 23.64 -20.83 -9.90
CA SER A 300 23.82 -20.35 -11.29
C SER A 300 22.67 -20.70 -12.27
N ARG A 301 22.02 -19.62 -12.76
CA ARG A 301 21.29 -19.39 -14.04
C ARG A 301 20.96 -20.60 -14.93
N HIS A 302 19.74 -20.65 -15.48
CA HIS A 302 19.52 -20.84 -16.92
C HIS A 302 18.14 -20.35 -17.41
N SER A 303 18.19 -19.74 -18.59
CA SER A 303 17.11 -19.25 -19.47
C SER A 303 16.51 -20.36 -20.34
N ASN A 304 15.30 -20.10 -20.88
CA ASN A 304 14.55 -20.78 -21.96
C ASN A 304 15.25 -21.86 -22.81
N ALA A 305 14.58 -23.01 -22.97
CA ALA A 305 14.30 -23.63 -24.28
C ALA A 305 13.26 -24.78 -24.14
N SER A 306 12.43 -24.89 -25.17
CA SER A 306 11.32 -25.81 -25.46
C SER A 306 11.66 -27.31 -25.51
N SER A 307 10.74 -28.18 -25.03
CA SER A 307 10.08 -29.24 -25.83
C SER A 307 9.30 -30.26 -24.96
N ASN A 308 8.23 -30.77 -25.56
CA ASN A 308 7.16 -31.64 -25.06
C ASN A 308 7.56 -32.90 -24.26
N GLY A 309 6.66 -33.28 -23.34
CA GLY A 309 6.52 -34.65 -22.86
C GLY A 309 5.51 -34.78 -21.71
N ASN A 310 4.27 -35.13 -22.04
CA ASN A 310 3.17 -35.43 -21.12
C ASN A 310 3.58 -36.25 -19.88
N ALA A 311 3.31 -35.73 -18.69
CA ALA A 311 3.03 -36.53 -17.51
C ALA A 311 1.84 -35.90 -16.78
N ALA A 312 0.80 -36.72 -16.63
CA ALA A 312 -0.52 -36.36 -16.17
C ALA A 312 -0.52 -35.73 -14.77
N ALA A 313 -1.43 -34.77 -14.61
CA ALA A 313 -1.74 -34.08 -13.39
C ALA A 313 -2.05 -35.03 -12.23
N SER A 314 -1.20 -35.01 -11.21
CA SER A 314 -1.60 -35.31 -9.84
C SER A 314 -1.82 -33.98 -9.12
N SER A 315 -3.03 -33.45 -9.26
CA SER A 315 -3.56 -32.35 -8.46
C SER A 315 -3.69 -32.79 -7.01
N SER A 316 -2.65 -32.54 -6.21
CA SER A 316 -2.71 -32.61 -4.76
C SER A 316 -2.00 -31.37 -4.23
N SER A 317 -2.76 -30.46 -3.62
CA SER A 317 -2.31 -29.39 -2.71
C SER A 317 -0.82 -29.08 -2.83
N ALA A 318 -0.46 -28.10 -3.68
CA ALA A 318 0.90 -27.58 -3.72
C ALA A 318 1.31 -27.28 -2.28
N GLN A 319 2.24 -28.07 -1.76
CA GLN A 319 2.69 -27.99 -0.38
C GLN A 319 3.10 -26.54 -0.12
N ASN A 320 2.37 -25.88 0.78
CA ASN A 320 2.65 -24.55 1.34
C ASN A 320 4.00 -24.57 2.04
N ASN A 321 5.09 -24.62 1.28
CA ASN A 321 6.42 -24.44 1.82
C ASN A 321 6.70 -22.95 1.87
N LEU A 322 6.00 -22.27 2.79
CA LEU A 322 6.52 -21.01 3.33
C LEU A 322 7.98 -21.25 3.73
N ASP A 323 8.86 -20.32 3.36
CA ASP A 323 10.30 -20.35 3.71
C ASP A 323 10.54 -20.04 5.20
N ILE A 324 9.46 -19.99 6.00
CA ILE A 324 9.40 -19.58 7.40
C ILE A 324 8.47 -20.48 8.18
N ARG A 325 8.78 -20.71 9.45
CA ARG A 325 7.89 -21.43 10.40
C ARG A 325 6.90 -20.51 11.09
N TYR A 326 7.25 -19.23 11.21
CA TYR A 326 6.37 -18.22 11.76
C TYR A 326 6.75 -16.82 11.24
N LEU A 327 5.78 -15.91 11.31
CA LEU A 327 5.97 -14.47 11.12
C LEU A 327 5.62 -13.75 12.43
N GLY A 328 6.63 -13.14 13.06
CA GLY A 328 6.45 -12.30 14.24
C GLY A 328 6.28 -10.85 13.85
N ILE A 329 5.32 -10.16 14.46
CA ILE A 329 5.03 -8.74 14.22
C ILE A 329 4.97 -8.03 15.57
N GLN A 330 5.67 -6.90 15.69
CA GLN A 330 5.56 -5.95 16.80
C GLN A 330 4.99 -4.66 16.24
N PHE A 331 3.79 -4.31 16.70
CA PHE A 331 3.10 -3.10 16.25
C PHE A 331 3.64 -1.87 16.97
N SER A 332 3.61 -0.74 16.27
CA SER A 332 4.06 0.51 16.82
C SER A 332 3.16 1.00 17.94
N ARG A 333 3.81 1.57 18.96
CA ARG A 333 3.11 2.30 20.02
C ARG A 333 3.06 3.75 19.61
N ASN A 334 1.90 4.21 19.18
CA ASN A 334 1.70 5.62 18.91
C ASN A 334 0.82 6.25 20.00
N PRO A 335 1.36 7.16 20.83
CA PRO A 335 0.59 7.82 21.87
C PRO A 335 -0.45 8.80 21.30
N ASN A 336 -0.33 9.21 20.04
CA ASN A 336 -1.24 10.16 19.40
C ASN A 336 -2.48 9.48 18.79
N ILE A 337 -2.56 8.15 18.84
CA ILE A 337 -3.71 7.38 18.37
C ILE A 337 -4.74 7.28 19.51
N GLN A 338 -6.01 7.58 19.22
CA GLN A 338 -7.10 7.45 20.19
C GLN A 338 -7.15 6.01 20.74
N ALA A 339 -7.40 5.88 22.05
CA ALA A 339 -7.56 4.58 22.70
C ALA A 339 -8.63 3.74 21.96
N GLY A 340 -8.27 2.54 21.50
CA GLY A 340 -9.14 1.65 20.72
C GLY A 340 -8.98 1.73 19.20
N SER A 341 -8.18 2.67 18.68
CA SER A 341 -7.79 2.73 17.26
C SER A 341 -6.37 2.25 16.99
N ASP A 342 -5.79 1.55 17.97
CA ASP A 342 -4.42 1.06 17.87
C ASP A 342 -4.29 -0.16 16.96
N ASP A 343 -3.24 -0.14 16.14
CA ASP A 343 -3.05 -1.09 15.04
C ASP A 343 -2.97 -2.55 15.50
N TYR A 344 -2.51 -2.82 16.72
CA TYR A 344 -2.46 -4.17 17.30
C TYR A 344 -3.86 -4.79 17.43
N ASN A 345 -4.80 -4.08 18.07
CA ASN A 345 -6.15 -4.57 18.26
C ASN A 345 -6.92 -4.60 16.93
N ARG A 346 -6.73 -3.57 16.09
CA ARG A 346 -7.33 -3.54 14.75
C ARG A 346 -6.85 -4.72 13.90
N PHE A 347 -5.56 -5.05 13.96
CA PHE A 347 -5.00 -6.21 13.25
C PHE A 347 -5.66 -7.51 13.71
N ILE A 348 -5.80 -7.76 15.01
CA ILE A 348 -6.44 -8.98 15.52
C ILE A 348 -7.90 -9.08 15.03
N GLN A 349 -8.64 -7.97 15.06
CA GLN A 349 -10.03 -7.94 14.56
C GLN A 349 -10.09 -8.25 13.05
N ARG A 350 -9.25 -7.60 12.24
CA ARG A 350 -9.20 -7.81 10.80
C ARG A 350 -8.70 -9.20 10.42
N TRP A 351 -7.74 -9.75 11.16
CA TRP A 351 -7.24 -11.11 11.00
C TRP A 351 -8.37 -12.14 11.16
N ASN A 352 -9.12 -12.03 12.26
CA ASN A 352 -10.25 -12.92 12.53
C ASN A 352 -11.35 -12.78 11.47
N ALA A 353 -11.68 -11.54 11.08
CA ALA A 353 -12.68 -11.27 10.05
C ALA A 353 -12.27 -11.83 8.67
N ALA A 354 -10.99 -11.67 8.30
CA ALA A 354 -10.45 -12.19 7.05
C ALA A 354 -10.53 -13.72 6.99
N HIS A 355 -10.08 -14.43 8.04
CA HIS A 355 -10.20 -15.88 8.08
C HIS A 355 -11.65 -16.37 8.13
N ALA A 356 -12.54 -15.65 8.82
CA ALA A 356 -13.96 -15.97 8.81
C ALA A 356 -14.58 -15.82 7.41
N ALA A 357 -14.14 -14.82 6.64
CA ALA A 357 -14.56 -14.64 5.25
C ALA A 357 -13.97 -15.71 4.32
N ASP A 358 -12.68 -16.05 4.47
CA ASP A 358 -12.02 -17.08 3.68
C ASP A 358 -12.64 -18.47 3.92
N ALA A 359 -13.05 -18.76 5.16
CA ALA A 359 -13.70 -20.04 5.51
C ALA A 359 -15.11 -20.22 4.92
N GLN A 360 -15.76 -19.14 4.45
CA GLN A 360 -17.09 -19.25 3.83
C GLN A 360 -17.05 -19.88 2.44
N PHE A 361 -15.88 -19.94 1.81
CA PHE A 361 -15.69 -20.49 0.47
C PHE A 361 -14.69 -21.65 0.52
N GLU A 362 -15.17 -22.88 0.76
CA GLU A 362 -14.35 -24.11 0.77
C GLU A 362 -13.75 -24.49 -0.62
N ALA A 363 -13.98 -23.69 -1.66
CA ALA A 363 -13.52 -23.97 -3.01
C ALA A 363 -12.15 -23.31 -3.28
N THR A 364 -11.16 -24.14 -3.66
CA THR A 364 -9.86 -23.65 -4.11
C THR A 364 -10.01 -23.01 -5.49
N PHE A 365 -10.01 -21.67 -5.57
CA PHE A 365 -9.96 -20.97 -6.85
C PHE A 365 -8.58 -21.17 -7.50
N PRO A 366 -8.52 -21.38 -8.83
CA PRO A 366 -7.24 -21.51 -9.52
C PRO A 366 -6.41 -20.22 -9.39
N THR A 367 -5.18 -20.35 -8.92
CA THR A 367 -4.22 -19.24 -8.75
C THR A 367 -3.65 -18.71 -10.06
N ASN A 368 -3.80 -19.46 -11.16
CA ASN A 368 -3.40 -19.03 -12.50
C ASN A 368 -4.58 -18.39 -13.22
N ARG A 369 -4.53 -17.05 -13.33
CA ARG A 369 -5.52 -16.23 -14.03
C ARG A 369 -5.36 -16.40 -15.55
N VAL A 370 -6.47 -16.69 -16.24
CA VAL A 370 -6.60 -16.49 -17.69
C VAL A 370 -7.59 -15.33 -17.87
N GLU A 371 -7.07 -14.14 -18.16
CA GLU A 371 -7.91 -13.03 -18.58
C GLU A 371 -8.29 -13.24 -20.03
N LEU A 372 -9.59 -13.40 -20.30
CA LEU A 372 -10.08 -13.32 -21.66
C LEU A 372 -9.87 -11.87 -22.13
N PRO A 373 -9.37 -11.64 -23.36
CA PRO A 373 -9.26 -10.31 -23.92
C PRO A 373 -10.61 -9.60 -23.80
N SER A 374 -10.61 -8.39 -23.26
CA SER A 374 -11.80 -7.55 -23.20
C SER A 374 -12.40 -7.48 -24.61
N PRO A 375 -13.72 -7.68 -24.80
CA PRO A 375 -14.33 -7.46 -26.09
C PRO A 375 -14.02 -6.02 -26.50
N TYR A 376 -13.52 -5.84 -27.73
CA TYR A 376 -13.26 -4.53 -28.31
C TYR A 376 -14.59 -3.77 -28.39
N VAL A 377 -14.89 -2.99 -27.36
CA VAL A 377 -15.98 -2.01 -27.39
C VAL A 377 -15.32 -0.65 -27.52
N ASN A 378 -15.04 -0.25 -28.75
CA ASN A 378 -15.20 1.15 -29.20
C ASN A 378 -14.89 1.31 -30.69
N GLY A 379 -15.92 1.73 -31.43
CA GLY A 379 -15.85 2.18 -32.80
C GLY A 379 -15.26 3.59 -32.92
N TYR A 380 -13.94 3.71 -32.79
CA TYR A 380 -13.20 4.85 -33.33
C TYR A 380 -12.16 4.34 -34.35
N HIS A 381 -12.30 4.88 -35.57
CA HIS A 381 -11.71 4.51 -36.87
C HIS A 381 -10.24 4.02 -36.85
N THR A 382 -9.79 3.06 -37.66
CA THR A 382 -9.60 3.20 -39.11
C THR A 382 -9.04 1.89 -39.70
N ARG A 383 -9.56 1.50 -40.88
CA ARG A 383 -8.93 0.76 -41.99
C ARG A 383 -8.28 -0.62 -41.73
N ALA A 384 -8.96 -1.63 -42.30
CA ALA A 384 -8.57 -3.00 -42.63
C ALA A 384 -8.61 -4.05 -41.49
N PRO A 385 -9.50 -5.07 -41.57
CA PRO A 385 -9.43 -6.21 -40.69
C PRO A 385 -8.26 -7.14 -41.11
N PRO A 386 -7.49 -7.70 -40.16
CA PRO A 386 -6.58 -8.79 -40.45
C PRO A 386 -7.41 -10.05 -40.73
N HIS A 387 -7.09 -10.73 -41.83
CA HIS A 387 -7.64 -12.02 -42.19
C HIS A 387 -7.19 -13.05 -41.14
N VAL A 388 -8.11 -13.52 -40.30
CA VAL A 388 -7.89 -14.70 -39.44
C VAL A 388 -8.68 -15.85 -40.04
N ASN A 389 -7.97 -16.77 -40.68
CA ASN A 389 -8.51 -18.04 -41.15
C ASN A 389 -8.99 -18.87 -39.95
N GLY A 390 -10.23 -19.37 -40.02
CA GLY A 390 -10.61 -20.60 -39.31
C GLY A 390 -11.56 -20.49 -38.12
N MET A 391 -12.50 -19.53 -38.09
CA MET A 391 -13.71 -19.71 -37.28
C MET A 391 -14.94 -19.80 -38.18
N ALA A 392 -15.68 -20.90 -38.06
CA ALA A 392 -16.99 -21.05 -38.64
C ALA A 392 -17.93 -20.00 -38.05
N GLU A 393 -18.45 -19.12 -38.90
CA GLU A 393 -19.60 -18.27 -38.57
C GLU A 393 -20.77 -19.18 -38.18
N LEU A 394 -21.26 -19.04 -36.95
CA LEU A 394 -22.59 -19.52 -36.61
C LEU A 394 -23.59 -18.57 -37.32
N PRO A 395 -24.54 -19.09 -38.10
CA PRO A 395 -25.54 -18.24 -38.75
C PRO A 395 -26.40 -17.55 -37.69
N SER A 396 -26.39 -16.22 -37.70
CA SER A 396 -27.34 -15.38 -36.96
C SER A 396 -28.78 -15.78 -37.32
N PRO A 397 -29.71 -15.87 -36.36
CA PRO A 397 -31.10 -16.18 -36.67
C PRO A 397 -31.73 -15.04 -37.46
N GLU A 398 -32.27 -15.36 -38.63
CA GLU A 398 -33.02 -14.43 -39.46
C GLU A 398 -34.25 -13.89 -38.71
N LEU A 399 -34.29 -12.57 -38.54
CA LEU A 399 -35.47 -11.81 -38.14
C LEU A 399 -36.55 -11.93 -39.23
N ARG A 400 -37.57 -12.76 -38.97
CA ARG A 400 -38.87 -12.67 -39.64
C ARG A 400 -39.97 -12.44 -38.60
N GLY A 401 -40.43 -11.20 -38.53
CA GLY A 401 -41.57 -10.82 -37.70
C GLY A 401 -41.81 -9.32 -37.76
N THR A 402 -42.53 -8.88 -38.77
CA THR A 402 -43.06 -7.51 -38.93
C THR A 402 -43.94 -7.19 -37.72
N LEU A 403 -43.51 -6.25 -36.85
CA LEU A 403 -44.36 -5.68 -35.81
C LEU A 403 -45.24 -4.57 -36.42
N PRO A 404 -46.53 -4.47 -36.06
CA PRO A 404 -47.38 -3.38 -36.52
C PRO A 404 -46.96 -2.04 -35.89
N PRO A 405 -47.20 -0.91 -36.57
CA PRO A 405 -46.80 0.40 -36.07
C PRO A 405 -47.59 0.78 -34.82
N VAL A 406 -46.86 1.16 -33.77
CA VAL A 406 -47.41 1.75 -32.54
C VAL A 406 -47.89 3.16 -32.88
N ALA A 407 -49.16 3.45 -32.62
CA ALA A 407 -49.73 4.78 -32.76
C ALA A 407 -49.13 5.74 -31.72
N GLU A 408 -48.66 6.90 -32.19
CA GLU A 408 -48.26 8.01 -31.33
C GLU A 408 -49.47 8.56 -30.55
N PRO A 409 -49.36 8.86 -29.26
CA PRO A 409 -50.36 9.66 -28.58
C PRO A 409 -50.25 11.12 -29.04
N ALA A 410 -51.39 11.67 -29.45
CA ALA A 410 -51.53 13.05 -29.89
C ALA A 410 -51.12 14.04 -28.80
N TYR A 411 -50.43 15.10 -29.23
CA TYR A 411 -50.20 16.32 -28.46
C TYR A 411 -51.52 17.08 -28.31
N ASP A 412 -52.02 17.21 -27.08
CA ASP A 412 -53.05 18.21 -26.78
C ASP A 412 -52.36 19.56 -26.51
N ILE A 413 -52.72 20.52 -27.34
CA ILE A 413 -52.32 21.93 -27.27
C ILE A 413 -53.22 22.64 -26.25
N ASP A 414 -52.61 23.55 -25.49
CA ASP A 414 -53.22 24.53 -24.59
C ASP A 414 -54.60 25.03 -24.99
N SER A 415 -55.47 25.23 -24.00
CA SER A 415 -56.50 26.26 -24.06
C SER A 415 -56.70 26.83 -22.66
N ASP A 416 -56.22 28.06 -22.56
CA ASP A 416 -56.41 29.04 -21.50
C ASP A 416 -57.91 29.41 -21.35
N GLU A 417 -58.17 30.13 -20.26
CA GLU A 417 -59.27 31.09 -20.08
C GLU A 417 -60.58 30.68 -19.36
N THR A 418 -60.86 31.52 -18.36
CA THR A 418 -61.90 31.63 -17.33
C THR A 418 -63.34 31.84 -17.86
N PRO A 419 -64.38 31.77 -17.00
CA PRO A 419 -64.74 32.88 -16.08
C PRO A 419 -64.65 32.54 -14.59
#